data_AF-A0A7J5JE18-F1
#
_entry.id   AF-A0A7J5JE18-F1
#
_cell.length_a   1.000
_cell.length_b   1.000
_cell.length_c   1.000
_cell.angle_alpha   90.00
_cell.angle_beta   90.00
_cell.angle_gamma   90.00
#
_symmetry.space_group_name_H-M   'P 1'
#
loop_
_entity.id
_entity.type
_entity.pdbx_description
1 polymer ?
#
loop_
_entity_poly.entity_id
_entity_poly.type
_entity_poly.pdbx_seq_one_letter_code
_entity_poly.pdbx_strand_id
1 'polypeptide(L)' 'MDTKDLKIAVAGTGYVGLSIATLLSQHHQVTAVDVIPE' A
#
# COMPACT_ATOMS: atom_id res chain seq x y z
N MET A 1 -19.96 -4.28 5.74
CA MET A 1 -19.09 -4.39 4.55
C MET A 1 -18.05 -5.43 4.89
N ASP A 2 -17.96 -6.50 4.11
CA ASP A 2 -16.93 -7.53 4.30
C ASP A 2 -15.60 -6.96 3.81
N THR A 3 -14.60 -6.88 4.69
CA THR A 3 -13.34 -6.17 4.43
C THR A 3 -12.27 -7.06 3.80
N LYS A 4 -12.58 -8.35 3.58
CA LYS A 4 -11.63 -9.36 3.08
C LYS A 4 -11.08 -9.08 1.70
N ASP A 5 -11.78 -8.31 0.87
CA ASP A 5 -11.38 -8.01 -0.52
C ASP A 5 -10.96 -6.55 -0.75
N LEU A 6 -10.48 -5.86 0.30
CA LEU A 6 -10.01 -4.48 0.16
C LEU A 6 -8.71 -4.42 -0.66
N LYS A 7 -8.77 -3.67 -1.77
CA LYS A 7 -7.60 -3.29 -2.58
C LYS A 7 -7.12 -1.93 -2.12
N ILE A 8 -5.87 -1.86 -1.67
CA ILE A 8 -5.30 -0.66 -1.06
C ILE A 8 -4.21 -0.11 -1.98
N ALA A 9 -4.34 1.15 -2.39
CA ALA A 9 -3.28 1.89 -3.05
C ALA A 9 -2.62 2.84 -2.06
N VAL A 10 -1.30 2.75 -1.91
CA VAL A 10 -0.51 3.68 -1.07
C VAL A 10 0.28 4.59 -2.01
N ALA A 11 -0.03 5.87 -2.01
CA ALA A 11 0.68 6.88 -2.79
C ALA A 11 1.91 7.40 -2.03
N GLY A 12 3.07 7.30 -2.66
CA GLY A 12 4.39 7.61 -2.10
C GLY A 12 5.16 6.34 -1.73
N THR A 13 6.33 6.15 -2.34
CA THR A 13 7.29 5.05 -2.05
C THR A 13 8.42 5.48 -1.10
N GLY A 14 8.28 6.64 -0.45
CA GLY A 14 9.16 7.05 0.63
C GLY A 14 9.05 6.16 1.87
N TYR A 15 9.92 6.38 2.86
CA TYR A 15 10.01 5.51 4.05
C TYR A 15 8.67 5.37 4.81
N VAL A 16 7.87 6.45 4.93
CA VAL A 16 6.55 6.40 5.56
C VAL A 16 5.57 5.56 4.74
N GLY A 17 5.52 5.81 3.43
CA GLY A 17 4.62 5.11 2.51
C GLY A 17 4.90 3.61 2.48
N LEU A 18 6.18 3.22 2.35
CA LEU A 18 6.59 1.81 2.39
C LEU A 18 6.36 1.17 3.77
N SER A 19 6.58 1.88 4.87
CA SER A 19 6.31 1.33 6.22
C SER A 19 4.84 0.97 6.39
N ILE A 20 3.93 1.84 5.93
CA ILE A 20 2.49 1.60 5.97
C ILE A 20 2.08 0.51 4.97
N ALA A 21 2.60 0.55 3.74
CA ALA A 21 2.33 -0.47 2.73
C ALA A 21 2.75 -1.86 3.23
N THR A 22 3.90 -1.96 3.88
CA THR A 22 4.41 -3.20 4.48
C THR A 22 3.48 -3.72 5.56
N LEU A 23 3.08 -2.88 6.52
CA LEU A 23 2.15 -3.28 7.58
C LEU A 23 0.80 -3.74 7.03
N LEU A 24 0.24 -3.01 6.07
CA LEU A 24 -1.08 -3.33 5.48
C LEU A 24 -1.05 -4.59 4.60
N SER A 25 0.08 -4.86 3.95
CA SER A 25 0.27 -6.02 3.06
C SER A 25 0.25 -7.37 3.77
N GLN A 26 0.32 -7.38 5.10
CA GLN A 26 0.23 -8.62 5.89
C GLN A 26 -1.12 -9.32 5.74
N HIS A 27 -2.18 -8.55 5.46
CA HIS A 27 -3.55 -9.06 5.42
C HIS A 27 -4.38 -8.57 4.23
N HIS A 28 -3.86 -7.62 3.43
CA HIS A 28 -4.58 -7.04 2.30
C HIS A 28 -3.71 -6.95 1.07
N GLN A 29 -4.35 -6.90 -0.11
CA GLN A 29 -3.62 -6.61 -1.34
C GLN A 29 -3.30 -5.12 -1.39
N VAL A 30 -2.00 -4.80 -1.37
CA VAL A 30 -1.50 -3.43 -1.41
C VAL A 30 -0.71 -3.20 -2.70
N THR A 31 -0.91 -2.05 -3.34
CA THR A 31 -0.07 -1.55 -4.43
C THR A 31 0.50 -0.20 -4.03
N ALA A 32 1.83 -0.11 -3.91
CA ALA A 32 2.51 1.17 -3.73
C ALA A 32 2.68 1.86 -5.08
N VAL A 33 2.37 3.15 -5.15
CA VAL A 33 2.48 3.96 -6.36
C VAL A 33 3.28 5.21 -6.06
N ASP A 34 4.19 5.59 -6.96
CA ASP A 34 4.89 6.88 -6.92
C ASP A 34 4.73 7.61 -8.25
N VAL A 35 4.93 8.92 -8.20
CA VAL A 35 4.96 9.78 -9.39
C VAL A 35 6.34 9.80 -10.03
N ILE A 36 7.39 9.55 -9.25
CA ILE A 36 8.75 9.46 -9.73
C ILE A 36 8.98 8.04 -10.25
N PRO A 37 9.32 7.87 -11.54
CA PRO A 37 9.79 6.59 -12.05
C PRO A 37 11.20 6.33 -11.50
N GLU A 38 11.38 5.18 -10.87
CA GLU A 38 12.62 4.72 -10.23
C GLU A 38 13.34 3.67 -11.10
#